data_AF-A0A328ERD9-F1
#
_entry.id   AF-A0A328ERD9-F1
#
_cell.length_a   1.000
_cell.length_b   1.000
_cell.length_c   1.000
_cell.angle_alpha   90.00
_cell.angle_beta   90.00
_cell.angle_gamma   90.00
#
_symmetry.space_group_name_H-M   'P 1'
#
loop_
_entity.id
_entity.type
_entity.pdbx_description
1 polymer ?
#
loop_
_entity_poly.entity_id
_entity_poly.type
_entity_poly.pdbx_seq_one_letter_code
_entity_poly.pdbx_strand_id
1 'polypeptide(L)'
;MRDSLLEETYEVLEALDADDKDRFCGELGDLLLQIVFHAEMGSEAKEFDMGDVIEAINTKLIRRHPHVFGETKLSSSAEVLHNWKR
;
A
#
# COMPACT_ATOMS: atom_id res chain seq x y z
N MET A 1 3.76 18.04 5.15
CA MET A 1 3.68 16.60 5.48
C MET A 1 2.23 16.17 5.65
N ARG A 2 1.53 16.54 6.74
CA ARG A 2 0.12 16.11 6.94
C ARG A 2 -0.83 16.60 5.85
N ASP A 3 -0.79 17.88 5.52
CA ASP A 3 -1.74 18.46 4.57
C ASP A 3 -1.48 17.94 3.15
N SER A 4 -0.21 17.83 2.75
CA SER A 4 0.19 17.18 1.50
C SER A 4 -0.29 15.72 1.43
N LEU A 5 -0.07 14.91 2.46
CA LEU A 5 -0.56 13.53 2.48
C LEU A 5 -2.09 13.43 2.31
N LEU A 6 -2.83 14.39 2.88
CA LEU A 6 -4.27 14.46 2.74
C LEU A 6 -4.68 14.86 1.31
N GLU A 7 -3.99 15.82 0.72
CA GLU A 7 -4.16 16.27 -0.67
C GLU A 7 -3.93 15.13 -1.66
N GLU A 8 -2.77 14.45 -1.61
CA GLU A 8 -2.47 13.30 -2.48
C GLU A 8 -3.54 12.20 -2.34
N THR A 9 -4.04 11.98 -1.12
CA THR A 9 -5.10 11.00 -0.88
C THR A 9 -6.40 11.42 -1.59
N TYR A 10 -6.75 12.70 -1.59
CA TYR A 10 -7.91 13.19 -2.32
C TYR A 10 -7.70 13.11 -3.83
N GLU A 11 -6.52 13.42 -4.35
CA GLU A 11 -6.21 13.32 -5.78
C GLU A 11 -6.27 11.88 -6.28
N VAL A 12 -5.76 10.91 -5.51
CA VAL A 12 -5.92 9.47 -5.79
C VAL A 12 -7.41 9.09 -5.87
N LEU A 13 -8.23 9.59 -4.93
CA LEU A 13 -9.67 9.31 -4.92
C LEU A 13 -10.39 9.94 -6.12
N GLU A 14 -10.06 11.19 -6.46
CA GLU A 14 -10.60 11.86 -7.64
C GLU A 14 -10.26 11.13 -8.93
N ALA A 15 -9.01 10.70 -9.09
CA ALA A 15 -8.56 9.95 -10.25
C ALA A 15 -9.25 8.59 -10.36
N LEU A 16 -9.48 7.93 -9.22
CA LEU A 16 -10.24 6.67 -9.14
C LEU A 16 -11.71 6.87 -9.54
N ASP A 17 -12.37 7.90 -9.01
CA ASP A 17 -13.77 8.22 -9.30
C ASP A 17 -13.97 8.64 -10.77
N ALA A 18 -12.95 9.20 -11.40
CA ALA A 18 -12.95 9.58 -12.82
C ALA A 18 -12.66 8.42 -13.79
N ASP A 19 -12.32 7.22 -13.30
CA ASP A 19 -11.81 6.08 -14.11
C ASP A 19 -10.60 6.47 -15.00
N ASP A 20 -9.82 7.46 -14.57
CA ASP A 20 -8.61 7.93 -15.28
C ASP A 20 -7.40 7.15 -14.77
N LYS A 21 -7.04 6.09 -15.50
CA LYS A 21 -5.96 5.17 -15.11
C LYS A 21 -4.58 5.81 -15.12
N ASP A 22 -4.34 6.73 -16.05
CA ASP A 22 -3.04 7.36 -16.20
C ASP A 22 -2.84 8.34 -15.04
N ARG A 23 -3.85 9.15 -14.74
CA ARG A 23 -3.84 10.03 -13.56
C ARG A 23 -3.74 9.20 -12.28
N PHE A 24 -4.57 8.17 -12.11
CA PHE A 24 -4.57 7.33 -10.92
C PHE A 24 -3.21 6.69 -10.64
N CYS A 25 -2.49 6.24 -11.67
CA CYS A 25 -1.13 5.74 -11.53
C CYS A 25 -0.16 6.84 -11.06
N GLY A 26 -0.29 8.05 -11.60
CA GLY A 26 0.48 9.23 -11.18
C GLY A 26 0.27 9.57 -9.70
N GLU A 27 -0.99 9.77 -9.30
CA GLU A 27 -1.31 10.16 -7.91
C GLU A 27 -0.92 9.07 -6.90
N LEU A 28 -1.00 7.78 -7.27
CA LEU A 28 -0.47 6.69 -6.43
C LEU A 28 1.05 6.79 -6.24
N GLY A 29 1.77 7.28 -7.25
CA GLY A 29 3.20 7.56 -7.18
C GLY A 29 3.50 8.72 -6.23
N ASP A 30 2.73 9.79 -6.28
CA ASP A 30 2.89 10.95 -5.40
C ASP A 30 2.52 10.61 -3.95
N LEU A 31 1.47 9.81 -3.73
CA LEU A 31 1.16 9.24 -2.43
C LEU A 31 2.30 8.34 -1.90
N LEU A 32 2.91 7.51 -2.76
CA LEU A 32 4.08 6.71 -2.39
C LEU A 32 5.28 7.59 -2.03
N LEU A 33 5.50 8.70 -2.73
CA LEU A 33 6.55 9.67 -2.40
C LEU A 33 6.35 10.25 -1.00
N GLN A 34 5.11 10.57 -0.59
CA GLN A 34 4.84 11.00 0.78
C GLN A 34 5.21 9.93 1.82
N ILE A 35 4.94 8.65 1.53
CA ILE A 35 5.35 7.53 2.41
C ILE A 35 6.88 7.46 2.52
N VAL A 36 7.61 7.63 1.41
CA VAL A 36 9.08 7.68 1.40
C VAL A 36 9.59 8.81 2.28
N PHE A 37 9.04 10.01 2.17
CA PHE A 37 9.46 11.15 3.01
C PHE A 37 9.19 10.90 4.50
N HIS A 38 8.05 10.32 4.85
CA HIS A 38 7.77 9.96 6.24
C HIS A 38 8.74 8.92 6.79
N ALA A 39 9.11 7.92 5.98
CA ALA A 39 10.09 6.91 6.34
C ALA A 39 11.49 7.49 6.52
N GLU A 40 11.90 8.42 5.66
CA GLU A 40 13.20 9.10 5.78
C GLU A 40 13.26 9.96 7.06
N MET A 41 12.21 10.74 7.35
CA MET A 41 12.13 11.51 8.59
C MET A 41 12.17 10.61 9.85
N GLY A 42 11.50 9.45 9.81
CA GLY A 42 11.58 8.45 10.87
C GLY A 42 13.00 7.91 11.05
N SER A 43 13.72 7.71 9.94
CA SER A 43 15.09 7.20 9.93
C SER A 43 16.04 8.22 10.55
N GLU A 44 15.93 9.50 10.17
CA GLU A 44 16.68 10.61 10.76
C GLU A 44 16.45 10.73 12.28
N ALA A 45 15.21 10.51 12.72
CA ALA A 45 14.82 10.49 14.13
C ALA A 45 15.22 9.19 14.87
N LYS A 46 15.72 8.18 14.16
CA LYS A 46 16.02 6.82 14.68
C LYS A 46 14.80 6.12 15.29
N GLU A 47 13.62 6.36 14.73
CA GLU A 47 12.35 5.78 15.19
C GLU A 47 11.93 4.56 14.38
N PHE A 48 11.95 4.68 13.05
CA PHE A 48 11.64 3.61 12.08
C PHE A 48 12.17 4.01 10.70
N ASP A 49 12.31 3.07 9.77
CA ASP A 49 12.67 3.36 8.39
C ASP A 49 11.72 2.72 7.37
N MET A 50 12.06 2.81 6.08
CA MET A 50 11.25 2.24 5.01
C MET A 50 11.16 0.71 5.11
N GLY A 51 12.22 0.04 5.58
CA GLY A 51 12.23 -1.39 5.83
C GLY A 51 11.18 -1.78 6.87
N ASP A 52 11.06 -1.01 7.96
CA ASP A 52 10.03 -1.23 8.98
C ASP A 52 8.61 -1.07 8.43
N VAL A 53 8.38 -0.07 7.58
CA VAL A 53 7.08 0.14 6.91
C VAL A 53 6.71 -1.05 6.03
N ILE A 54 7.67 -1.54 5.23
CA ILE A 54 7.49 -2.70 4.34
C ILE A 54 7.23 -3.98 5.16
N GLU A 55 8.00 -4.20 6.24
CA GLU A 55 7.81 -5.37 7.10
C GLU A 55 6.45 -5.34 7.80
N ALA A 56 6.00 -4.16 8.24
CA ALA A 56 4.70 -3.99 8.87
C ALA A 56 3.53 -4.35 7.92
N ILE A 57 3.60 -4.00 6.63
CA ILE A 57 2.58 -4.41 5.66
C ILE A 57 2.71 -5.89 5.29
N ASN A 58 3.93 -6.42 5.13
CA ASN A 58 4.18 -7.83 4.85
C ASN A 58 3.59 -8.73 5.94
N THR A 59 3.91 -8.46 7.21
CA THR A 59 3.35 -9.16 8.36
C THR A 59 1.81 -9.07 8.39
N LYS A 60 1.23 -7.91 8.07
CA LYS A 60 -0.25 -7.76 7.97
C LYS A 60 -0.84 -8.61 6.84
N LEU A 61 -0.19 -8.67 5.68
CA LEU A 61 -0.64 -9.45 4.52
C LEU A 61 -0.61 -10.94 4.83
N ILE A 62 0.48 -11.46 5.39
CA ILE A 62 0.61 -12.87 5.80
C ILE A 62 -0.46 -13.22 6.83
N ARG A 63 -0.64 -12.38 7.86
CA ARG A 63 -1.63 -12.61 8.92
C ARG A 63 -3.08 -12.58 8.42
N ARG A 64 -3.42 -11.67 7.49
CA ARG A 64 -4.78 -11.52 6.96
C ARG A 64 -5.10 -12.56 5.87
N HIS A 65 -4.08 -13.03 5.15
CA HIS A 65 -4.23 -13.99 4.05
C HIS A 65 -3.35 -15.23 4.23
N PRO A 66 -3.47 -15.97 5.35
CA PRO A 66 -2.65 -17.15 5.60
C PRO A 66 -2.84 -18.25 4.54
N HIS A 67 -3.96 -18.24 3.83
CA HIS A 67 -4.26 -19.16 2.73
C HIS A 67 -3.56 -18.79 1.41
N VAL A 68 -3.09 -17.55 1.24
CA VAL A 68 -2.28 -17.13 0.06
C VAL A 68 -0.79 -17.42 0.30
N PHE A 69 -0.35 -17.26 1.54
CA PHE A 69 1.08 -17.31 1.90
C PHE A 69 1.51 -18.53 2.73
N GLY A 70 0.58 -19.39 3.14
CA GLY A 70 0.88 -20.66 3.79
C GLY A 70 1.21 -21.78 2.80
N GLU A 71 1.72 -22.92 3.28
CA GLU A 71 2.05 -24.11 2.47
C GLU A 71 0.85 -24.81 1.81
N THR A 72 -0.34 -24.21 1.86
CA THR A 72 -1.51 -24.72 1.13
C THR A 72 -1.42 -24.23 -0.31
N LYS A 73 -1.01 -25.11 -1.23
CA LYS A 73 -1.13 -24.89 -2.67
C LYS A 73 -2.60 -24.67 -3.02
N LEU A 74 -3.06 -23.43 -3.03
CA LEU A 74 -4.33 -23.07 -3.68
C LEU A 74 -4.13 -23.21 -5.19
N SER A 75 -5.00 -24.02 -5.78
CA SER A 75 -4.84 -24.60 -7.12
C SER A 75 -5.18 -23.64 -8.27
N SER A 76 -5.56 -22.38 -8.00
CA SER A 76 -5.76 -21.39 -9.06
C SER A 76 -5.72 -19.93 -8.58
N SER A 77 -5.28 -19.03 -9.47
CA SER A 77 -5.34 -17.57 -9.31
C SER A 77 -6.75 -17.02 -9.10
N ALA A 78 -7.80 -17.74 -9.52
CA ALA A 78 -9.20 -17.37 -9.32
C ALA A 78 -9.64 -17.52 -7.85
N GLU A 79 -9.12 -18.51 -7.11
CA GLU A 79 -9.41 -18.68 -5.68
C GLU A 79 -8.74 -17.60 -4.82
N VAL A 80 -7.57 -17.11 -5.23
CA VAL A 80 -6.87 -16.01 -4.56
C VAL A 80 -7.68 -14.71 -4.65
N LEU A 81 -8.24 -14.40 -5.82
CA LEU A 81 -9.04 -13.18 -6.04
C LEU A 81 -10.35 -13.17 -5.23
N HIS A 82 -10.97 -14.35 -5.04
CA HIS A 82 -12.19 -14.49 -4.25
C HIS A 82 -11.93 -14.27 -2.75
N ASN A 83 -10.77 -14.72 -2.25
CA ASN A 83 -10.40 -14.54 -0.85
C ASN A 83 -9.84 -13.15 -0.52
N TRP A 84 -9.47 -12.35 -1.52
CA TRP A 84 -9.01 -10.97 -1.35
C TRP A 84 -10.13 -9.99 -0.92
N LYS A 85 -11.41 -10.34 -1.16
CA LYS A 85 -12.58 -9.50 -0.86
C LYS A 85 -13.24 -9.79 0.50
N ARG A 86 -12.59 -10.59 1.37
CA ARG A 86 -13.18 -11.08 2.63
C ARG A 86 -12.43 -10.61 3.86
#